data_AF-A0A3R6X234-F1
#
_entry.id   AF-A0A3R6X234-F1
#
_cell.length_a   1.000
_cell.length_b   1.000
_cell.length_c   1.000
_cell.angle_alpha   90.00
_cell.angle_beta   90.00
_cell.angle_gamma   90.00
#
_symmetry.space_group_name_H-M   'P 1'
#
loop_
_entity.id
_entity.type
_entity.pdbx_description
1 polymer ?
#
loop_
_entity_poly.entity_id
_entity_poly.type
_entity_poly.pdbx_seq_one_letter_code
_entity_poly.pdbx_strand_id
1 'polypeptide(L)'
;MTDCNRSITVANGTRTVATKKGTMSITTSLGAALHLTDVLLVDGMPSTLLSIPVLMESNARCGVTFTKGQCSITFDGKPIARATLHPTQRVYLLARGHGGDQAGWTQESQQTPHAPTLSKSELWHQRIGHLPIEAIKQCGVLGLGPPSTFPRTNTACECCVVSKMAKTPTPKTHNRKFKPGECWISDTKGPMRTQSVGGCRYYTIYVDVATGYKVVRFVKSTDGATQEENYLLPWSKTQTGNKTKIFRSDGGSEFTSTTFNNELKRG
;
A
#
# COMPACT_ATOMS: atom_id res chain seq x y z
N MET A 1 25.73 3.61 -22.83
CA MET A 1 24.38 3.72 -23.41
C MET A 1 24.18 5.15 -23.84
N THR A 2 23.42 5.38 -24.92
CA THR A 2 23.06 6.69 -25.45
C THR A 2 21.55 6.87 -25.36
N ASP A 3 21.08 8.12 -25.30
CA ASP A 3 19.66 8.41 -25.34
C ASP A 3 19.03 7.87 -26.64
N CYS A 4 17.79 7.42 -26.53
CA CYS A 4 17.02 6.85 -27.63
C CYS A 4 15.58 7.39 -27.57
N ASN A 5 14.94 7.48 -28.73
CA ASN A 5 13.52 7.82 -28.84
C ASN A 5 12.84 6.94 -29.91
N ARG A 6 13.25 5.67 -29.99
CA ARG A 6 12.74 4.73 -30.99
C ARG A 6 11.41 4.15 -30.52
N SER A 7 10.38 4.25 -31.36
CA SER A 7 9.09 3.62 -31.09
C SER A 7 9.14 2.11 -31.32
N ILE A 8 8.61 1.33 -30.38
CA ILE A 8 8.52 -0.13 -30.41
C ILE A 8 7.07 -0.54 -30.22
N THR A 9 6.60 -1.52 -30.98
CA THR A 9 5.30 -2.16 -30.75
C THR A 9 5.50 -3.36 -29.83
N VAL A 10 4.79 -3.40 -28.69
CA VAL A 10 4.82 -4.51 -27.73
C VAL A 10 3.73 -5.54 -28.04
N ALA A 11 3.81 -6.72 -27.42
CA ALA A 11 2.97 -7.88 -27.77
C ALA A 11 1.45 -7.67 -27.60
N ASN A 12 1.02 -6.69 -26.81
CA ASN A 12 -0.39 -6.30 -26.67
C ASN A 12 -0.86 -5.31 -27.76
N GLY A 13 -0.03 -5.04 -28.77
CA GLY A 13 -0.32 -4.15 -29.90
C GLY A 13 -0.11 -2.66 -29.60
N THR A 14 0.20 -2.27 -28.37
CA THR A 14 0.47 -0.86 -28.04
C THR A 14 1.88 -0.45 -28.46
N ARG A 15 2.08 0.86 -28.69
CA ARG A 15 3.41 1.42 -28.97
C ARG A 15 3.99 2.01 -27.69
N THR A 16 5.25 1.72 -27.43
CA THR A 16 6.07 2.31 -26.36
C THR A 16 7.34 2.91 -26.97
N VAL A 17 8.15 3.58 -26.15
CA VAL A 17 9.37 4.27 -26.58
C VAL A 17 10.55 3.72 -25.79
N ALA A 18 11.63 3.38 -26.51
CA ALA A 18 12.92 3.10 -25.87
C ALA A 18 13.56 4.41 -25.42
N THR A 19 13.94 4.51 -24.15
CA THR A 19 14.57 5.71 -23.57
C THR A 19 16.08 5.69 -23.72
N LYS A 20 16.71 4.51 -23.77
CA LYS A 20 18.16 4.36 -24.02
C LYS A 20 18.46 3.23 -24.99
N LYS A 21 19.60 3.34 -25.66
CA LYS A 21 20.17 2.33 -26.56
C LYS A 21 21.60 2.01 -26.16
N GLY A 22 22.02 0.75 -26.31
CA GLY A 22 23.40 0.36 -26.04
C GLY A 22 23.76 -1.02 -26.56
N THR A 23 24.84 -1.55 -25.98
CA THR A 23 25.37 -2.89 -26.27
C THR A 23 25.35 -3.70 -24.98
N MET A 24 25.01 -4.97 -25.07
CA MET A 24 25.01 -5.91 -23.95
C MET A 24 25.77 -7.18 -24.34
N SER A 25 26.62 -7.67 -23.45
CA SER A 25 27.29 -8.97 -23.60
C SER A 25 26.69 -9.97 -22.63
N ILE A 26 26.29 -11.15 -23.10
CA ILE A 26 25.69 -12.20 -22.28
C ILE A 26 26.51 -13.47 -22.40
N THR A 27 27.03 -13.98 -21.29
CA THR A 27 27.61 -15.34 -21.25
C THR A 27 26.50 -16.37 -21.18
N THR A 28 26.46 -17.24 -22.18
CA THR A 28 25.46 -18.29 -22.34
C THR A 28 25.79 -19.53 -21.51
N SER A 29 24.82 -20.41 -21.30
CA SER A 29 24.98 -21.68 -20.58
C SER A 29 26.06 -22.61 -21.14
N LEU A 30 26.47 -22.43 -22.41
CA LEU A 30 27.55 -23.20 -23.04
C LEU A 30 28.88 -22.43 -23.08
N GLY A 31 29.00 -21.36 -22.31
CA GLY A 31 30.24 -20.57 -22.16
C GLY A 31 30.52 -19.57 -23.29
N ALA A 32 29.71 -19.56 -24.35
CA ALA A 32 29.85 -18.59 -25.43
C ALA A 32 29.37 -17.19 -24.98
N ALA A 33 30.09 -16.14 -25.37
CA ALA A 33 29.67 -14.76 -25.16
C ALA A 33 28.83 -14.27 -26.36
N LEU A 34 27.60 -13.86 -26.08
CA LEU A 34 26.71 -13.26 -27.07
C LEU A 34 26.80 -11.74 -26.97
N HIS A 35 27.37 -11.10 -27.98
CA HIS A 35 27.45 -9.64 -28.07
C HIS A 35 26.24 -9.09 -28.83
N LEU A 36 25.33 -8.46 -28.10
CA LEU A 36 24.11 -7.84 -28.63
C LEU A 36 24.34 -6.34 -28.80
N THR A 37 24.27 -5.86 -30.02
CA THR A 37 24.24 -4.43 -30.36
C THR A 37 22.78 -3.97 -30.54
N ASP A 38 22.52 -2.66 -30.46
CA ASP A 38 21.17 -2.10 -30.57
C ASP A 38 20.18 -2.59 -29.50
N VAL A 39 20.66 -2.75 -28.26
CA VAL A 39 19.84 -3.15 -27.11
C VAL A 39 19.07 -1.94 -26.60
N LEU A 40 17.75 -2.05 -26.58
CA LEU A 40 16.83 -0.99 -26.20
C LEU A 40 16.41 -1.13 -24.73
N LEU A 41 16.50 -0.03 -23.98
CA LEU A 41 15.91 0.10 -22.66
C LEU A 41 14.53 0.74 -22.80
N VAL A 42 13.50 0.05 -22.31
CA VAL A 42 12.13 0.54 -22.26
C VAL A 42 11.71 0.58 -20.79
N ASP A 43 11.39 1.77 -20.28
CA ASP A 43 10.99 1.92 -18.90
C ASP A 43 9.64 1.23 -18.63
N GLY A 44 9.55 0.51 -17.51
CA GLY A 44 8.36 -0.24 -17.13
C GLY A 44 8.22 -1.63 -17.76
N MET A 45 9.19 -2.10 -18.57
CA MET A 45 9.21 -3.50 -19.02
C MET A 45 9.79 -4.43 -17.94
N PRO A 46 9.02 -5.41 -17.43
CA PRO A 46 9.44 -6.24 -16.30
C PRO A 46 10.48 -7.32 -16.67
N SER A 47 10.65 -7.60 -17.97
CA SER A 47 11.49 -8.69 -18.46
C SER A 47 12.37 -8.25 -19.63
N THR A 48 13.58 -8.77 -19.69
CA THR A 48 14.46 -8.64 -20.87
C THR A 48 14.02 -9.60 -21.95
N LEU A 49 13.74 -9.09 -23.14
CA LEU A 49 13.37 -9.89 -24.31
C LEU A 49 14.50 -9.89 -25.33
N LEU A 50 14.76 -11.05 -25.91
CA LEU A 50 15.69 -11.22 -27.03
C LEU A 50 14.89 -11.44 -28.30
N SER A 51 15.02 -10.50 -29.25
CA SER A 51 14.40 -10.65 -30.57
C SER A 51 15.22 -11.59 -31.43
N ILE A 52 14.66 -12.76 -31.75
CA ILE A 52 15.31 -13.75 -32.61
C ILE A 52 15.54 -13.22 -34.04
N PRO A 53 14.57 -12.54 -34.70
CA PRO A 53 14.81 -11.94 -36.01
C PRO A 53 15.99 -10.96 -36.01
N VAL A 54 16.03 -10.05 -35.03
CA VAL A 54 17.13 -9.07 -34.91
C VAL A 54 18.47 -9.75 -34.64
N LEU A 55 18.48 -10.80 -33.81
CA LEU A 55 19.68 -11.60 -33.56
C LEU A 55 20.22 -12.25 -34.84
N MET A 56 19.34 -12.80 -35.68
CA MET A 56 19.72 -13.48 -36.92
C MET A 56 20.08 -12.47 -38.03
N GLU A 57 19.41 -11.33 -38.11
CA GLU A 57 19.73 -10.23 -39.04
C GLU A 57 21.10 -9.60 -38.73
N SER A 58 21.40 -9.39 -37.45
CA SER A 58 22.68 -8.83 -37.01
C SER A 58 23.86 -9.80 -37.13
N ASN A 59 23.59 -11.11 -37.31
CA ASN A 59 24.62 -12.13 -37.38
C ASN A 59 24.20 -13.30 -38.28
N ALA A 60 24.59 -13.27 -39.55
CA ALA A 60 24.22 -14.27 -40.56
C ALA A 60 24.71 -15.70 -40.25
N ARG A 61 25.67 -15.87 -39.33
CA ARG A 61 26.18 -17.19 -38.87
C ARG A 61 25.37 -17.74 -37.70
N CYS A 62 24.45 -16.95 -37.16
CA CYS A 62 23.58 -17.33 -36.05
C CYS A 62 22.31 -18.01 -36.57
N GLY A 63 21.97 -19.14 -35.97
CA GLY A 63 20.75 -19.89 -36.26
C GLY A 63 19.99 -20.21 -34.98
N VAL A 64 18.68 -20.37 -35.07
CA VAL A 64 17.84 -20.77 -33.93
C VAL A 64 16.93 -21.91 -34.35
N THR A 65 16.99 -23.03 -33.63
CA THR A 65 16.14 -24.20 -33.86
C THR A 65 15.21 -24.41 -32.67
N PHE A 66 13.91 -24.50 -32.93
CA PHE A 66 12.89 -24.79 -31.93
C PHE A 66 12.49 -26.27 -31.98
N THR A 67 12.44 -26.90 -30.82
CA THR A 67 11.94 -28.27 -30.63
C THR A 67 10.87 -28.25 -29.54
N LYS A 68 10.27 -29.42 -29.23
CA LYS A 68 9.23 -29.51 -28.19
C LYS A 68 9.80 -29.10 -26.83
N GLY A 69 9.43 -27.90 -26.38
CA GLY A 69 9.78 -27.38 -25.05
C GLY A 69 11.19 -26.79 -24.91
N GLN A 70 11.99 -26.74 -25.99
CA GLN A 70 13.33 -26.16 -25.97
C GLN A 70 13.65 -25.42 -27.26
N CYS A 71 14.60 -24.49 -27.20
CA CYS A 71 15.25 -23.97 -28.40
C CYS A 71 16.76 -23.90 -28.22
N SER A 72 17.48 -24.06 -29.33
CA SER A 72 18.94 -24.00 -29.39
C SER A 72 19.36 -22.85 -30.29
N ILE A 73 20.22 -21.98 -29.78
CA ILE A 73 20.90 -20.94 -30.56
C ILE A 73 22.24 -21.52 -30.99
N THR A 74 22.54 -21.46 -32.28
CA THR A 74 23.76 -21.98 -32.89
C THR A 74 24.56 -20.88 -33.55
N PHE A 75 25.88 -21.02 -33.59
CA PHE A 75 26.79 -20.20 -34.38
C PHE A 75 27.64 -21.13 -35.25
N ASP A 76 27.62 -20.95 -36.57
CA ASP A 76 28.19 -21.91 -37.55
C ASP A 76 27.71 -23.35 -37.34
N GLY A 77 26.42 -23.52 -37.06
CA GLY A 77 25.83 -24.83 -36.80
C GLY A 77 26.23 -25.46 -35.45
N LYS A 78 27.12 -24.83 -34.66
CA LYS A 78 27.49 -25.31 -33.31
C LYS A 78 26.57 -24.67 -32.26
N PRO A 79 25.98 -25.44 -31.33
CA PRO A 79 25.14 -24.88 -30.29
C PRO A 79 25.96 -23.99 -29.35
N ILE A 80 25.53 -22.75 -29.20
CA ILE A 80 26.14 -21.76 -28.31
C ILE A 80 25.24 -21.42 -27.13
N ALA A 81 23.94 -21.68 -27.20
CA ALA A 81 23.05 -21.53 -26.05
C ALA A 81 21.83 -22.43 -26.14
N ARG A 82 21.25 -22.77 -24.99
CA ARG A 82 19.96 -23.45 -24.89
C ARG A 82 18.98 -22.63 -24.07
N ALA A 83 17.73 -22.64 -24.50
CA ALA A 83 16.61 -22.08 -23.78
C ALA A 83 15.49 -23.10 -23.61
N THR A 84 14.75 -23.01 -22.51
CA THR A 84 13.65 -23.93 -22.17
C THR A 84 12.32 -23.17 -22.15
N LEU A 85 11.26 -23.77 -22.65
CA LEU A 85 9.91 -23.19 -22.61
C LEU A 85 9.43 -23.05 -21.16
N HIS A 86 9.03 -21.85 -20.77
CA HIS A 86 8.44 -21.61 -19.47
C HIS A 86 7.08 -22.32 -19.36
N PRO A 87 6.80 -23.05 -18.26
CA PRO A 87 5.59 -23.88 -18.14
C PRO A 87 4.26 -23.14 -18.37
N THR A 88 4.20 -21.85 -18.05
CA THR A 88 2.95 -21.07 -18.06
C THR A 88 2.99 -19.78 -18.89
N GLN A 89 4.18 -19.28 -19.24
CA GLN A 89 4.32 -17.94 -19.84
C GLN A 89 4.49 -17.96 -21.36
N ARG A 90 4.54 -19.16 -21.97
CA ARG A 90 4.72 -19.35 -23.43
C ARG A 90 5.93 -18.61 -24.01
N VAL A 91 6.98 -18.40 -23.20
CA VAL A 91 8.26 -17.80 -23.59
C VAL A 91 9.41 -18.78 -23.34
N TYR A 92 10.47 -18.69 -24.12
CA TYR A 92 11.68 -19.49 -23.91
C TYR A 92 12.68 -18.73 -23.04
N LEU A 93 13.14 -19.36 -21.95
CA LEU A 93 14.10 -18.79 -21.02
C LEU A 93 15.52 -19.20 -21.40
N LEU A 94 16.35 -18.22 -21.77
CA LEU A 94 17.75 -18.43 -22.10
C LEU A 94 18.58 -18.57 -20.81
N ALA A 95 19.18 -19.75 -20.60
CA ALA A 95 20.04 -19.98 -19.45
C ALA A 95 21.39 -19.25 -19.64
N ARG A 96 21.79 -18.45 -18.63
CA ARG A 96 23.12 -17.83 -18.56
C ARG A 96 24.13 -18.78 -17.95
N GLY A 97 25.36 -18.77 -18.45
CA GLY A 97 26.44 -19.60 -17.92
C GLY A 97 27.00 -19.00 -16.64
N HIS A 98 26.86 -19.73 -15.54
CA HIS A 98 27.73 -19.56 -14.37
C HIS A 98 29.02 -20.33 -14.66
N GLY A 99 30.18 -19.67 -14.59
CA GLY A 99 31.46 -20.35 -14.68
C GLY A 99 31.62 -21.32 -13.52
N GLY A 100 31.92 -22.59 -13.84
CA GLY A 100 32.33 -23.63 -12.88
C GLY A 100 31.25 -24.12 -11.94
N ASP A 101 30.47 -25.12 -12.37
CA ASP A 101 30.29 -26.41 -11.68
C ASP A 101 29.18 -27.24 -12.36
N GLN A 102 29.52 -28.49 -12.70
CA GLN A 102 28.58 -29.45 -13.28
C GLN A 102 27.71 -30.09 -12.20
N ALA A 103 26.41 -30.12 -12.50
CA ALA A 103 25.45 -31.17 -12.14
C ALA A 103 25.18 -31.38 -10.64
N GLY A 104 24.47 -30.42 -10.05
CA GLY A 104 23.60 -30.64 -8.91
C GLY A 104 22.68 -29.45 -8.78
N TRP A 105 21.36 -29.65 -8.83
CA TRP A 105 20.42 -28.60 -8.39
C TRP A 105 20.55 -28.46 -6.87
N THR A 106 21.57 -27.76 -6.41
CA THR A 106 21.64 -27.21 -5.06
C THR A 106 21.36 -25.72 -5.17
N GLN A 107 20.25 -25.31 -4.55
CA GLN A 107 19.92 -23.92 -4.34
C GLN A 107 21.02 -23.24 -3.52
N GLU A 108 21.89 -22.48 -4.16
CA GLU A 108 22.64 -21.43 -3.47
C GLU A 108 22.72 -20.21 -4.38
N SER A 109 22.00 -19.17 -3.97
CA SER A 109 21.84 -17.92 -4.69
C SER A 109 23.10 -17.08 -4.59
N GLN A 110 23.84 -16.91 -5.69
CA GLN A 110 24.80 -15.82 -5.82
C GLN A 110 24.10 -14.54 -6.27
N GLN A 111 24.34 -13.50 -5.47
CA GLN A 111 23.69 -12.20 -5.48
C GLN A 111 24.10 -11.35 -6.69
N THR A 112 23.11 -10.75 -7.36
CA THR A 112 23.28 -9.55 -8.19
C THR A 112 22.69 -8.35 -7.44
N PRO A 113 23.33 -7.16 -7.45
CA PRO A 113 22.78 -5.97 -6.82
C PRO A 113 21.70 -5.32 -7.69
N HIS A 114 20.60 -4.89 -7.03
CA HIS A 114 19.49 -4.05 -7.52
C HIS A 114 18.15 -4.68 -7.95
N ALA A 115 17.73 -5.75 -7.28
CA ALA A 115 16.36 -5.86 -6.79
C ALA A 115 16.45 -6.11 -5.27
N PRO A 116 15.55 -5.59 -4.42
CA PRO A 116 15.55 -6.02 -3.02
C PRO A 116 15.31 -7.53 -3.02
N THR A 117 16.37 -8.30 -2.78
CA THR A 117 16.28 -9.74 -2.59
C THR A 117 15.48 -9.93 -1.32
N LEU A 118 14.16 -10.04 -1.46
CA LEU A 118 13.28 -10.34 -0.35
C LEU A 118 13.83 -11.58 0.34
N SER A 119 14.02 -11.47 1.64
CA SER A 119 14.34 -12.63 2.46
C SER A 119 13.29 -13.71 2.26
N LYS A 120 13.66 -14.97 2.55
CA LYS A 120 12.74 -16.10 2.43
C LYS A 120 11.47 -15.88 3.28
N SER A 121 11.58 -15.24 4.45
CA SER A 121 10.45 -14.84 5.29
C SER A 121 9.56 -13.79 4.63
N GLU A 122 10.14 -12.73 4.08
CA GLU A 122 9.38 -11.67 3.39
C GLU A 122 8.66 -12.21 2.15
N LEU A 123 9.30 -13.08 1.38
CA LEU A 123 8.70 -13.70 0.21
C LEU A 123 7.49 -14.56 0.59
N TRP A 124 7.61 -15.41 1.61
CA TRP A 124 6.49 -16.23 2.07
C TRP A 124 5.38 -15.39 2.69
N HIS A 125 5.73 -14.37 3.47
CA HIS A 125 4.79 -13.39 4.01
C HIS A 125 3.94 -12.75 2.90
N GLN A 126 4.55 -12.29 1.81
CA GLN A 126 3.82 -11.71 0.68
C GLN A 126 2.96 -12.75 -0.06
N ARG A 127 3.51 -13.95 -0.31
CA ARG A 127 2.81 -15.02 -1.08
C ARG A 127 1.51 -15.50 -0.44
N ILE A 128 1.42 -15.48 0.89
CA ILE A 128 0.26 -15.99 1.61
C ILE A 128 -0.63 -14.87 2.18
N GLY A 129 -0.57 -13.68 1.57
CA GLY A 129 -1.46 -12.58 1.91
C GLY A 129 -1.10 -11.88 3.21
N HIS A 130 0.19 -11.66 3.46
CA HIS A 130 0.69 -10.86 4.58
C HIS A 130 0.38 -11.41 5.98
N LEU A 131 0.32 -12.74 6.08
CA LEU A 131 0.16 -13.45 7.34
C LEU A 131 1.39 -13.22 8.25
N PRO A 132 1.23 -13.07 9.58
CA PRO A 132 2.36 -12.93 10.49
C PRO A 132 3.35 -14.11 10.36
N ILE A 133 4.65 -13.83 10.39
CA ILE A 133 5.72 -14.85 10.20
C ILE A 133 5.53 -16.06 11.12
N GLU A 134 5.10 -15.85 12.37
CA GLU A 134 4.85 -16.93 13.33
C GLU A 134 3.71 -17.86 12.90
N ALA A 135 2.63 -17.33 12.31
CA ALA A 135 1.55 -18.14 11.79
C ALA A 135 2.01 -18.94 10.55
N ILE A 136 2.91 -18.40 9.74
CA ILE A 136 3.52 -19.13 8.61
C ILE A 136 4.31 -20.34 9.11
N LYS A 137 5.12 -20.16 10.17
CA LYS A 137 5.88 -21.25 10.80
C LYS A 137 4.94 -22.33 11.33
N GLN A 138 3.83 -21.95 11.97
CA GLN A 138 2.82 -22.90 12.44
C GLN A 138 2.21 -23.70 11.27
N CYS A 139 1.88 -23.05 10.15
CA CYS A 139 1.43 -23.76 8.95
C CYS A 139 2.46 -24.78 8.45
N GLY A 140 3.75 -24.45 8.51
CA GLY A 140 4.82 -25.38 8.17
C GLY A 140 4.94 -26.57 9.14
N VAL A 141 4.78 -26.34 10.44
CA VAL A 141 4.75 -27.42 11.46
C VAL A 141 3.56 -28.35 11.23
N LEU A 142 2.42 -27.81 10.80
CA LEU A 142 1.22 -28.59 10.46
C LEU A 142 1.27 -29.28 9.08
N GLY A 143 2.38 -29.14 8.34
CA GLY A 143 2.55 -29.78 7.04
C GLY A 143 1.72 -29.15 5.90
N LEU A 144 1.29 -27.90 6.05
CA LEU A 144 0.42 -27.22 5.07
C LEU A 144 1.17 -26.62 3.87
N GLY A 145 2.48 -26.87 3.75
CA GLY A 145 3.31 -26.47 2.61
C GLY A 145 4.35 -25.35 2.87
N PRO A 146 4.11 -24.33 3.73
CA PRO A 146 5.13 -23.33 4.04
C PRO A 146 6.33 -23.89 4.81
N PRO A 147 7.49 -23.22 4.80
CA PRO A 147 8.61 -23.55 5.67
C PRO A 147 8.23 -23.39 7.14
N SER A 148 8.67 -24.34 7.98
CA SER A 148 8.51 -24.28 9.44
C SER A 148 9.55 -23.36 10.10
N THR A 149 10.64 -23.02 9.40
CA THR A 149 11.73 -22.17 9.91
C THR A 149 12.09 -21.07 8.92
N PHE A 150 12.36 -19.89 9.45
CA PHE A 150 12.86 -18.74 8.71
C PHE A 150 14.06 -18.14 9.44
N PRO A 151 15.07 -17.62 8.72
CA PRO A 151 16.06 -16.76 9.33
C PRO A 151 15.37 -15.55 9.96
N ARG A 152 15.85 -15.10 11.11
CA ARG A 152 15.29 -13.96 11.82
C ARG A 152 15.53 -12.71 10.97
N THR A 153 14.46 -12.11 10.46
CA THR A 153 14.53 -10.85 9.72
C THR A 153 13.93 -9.75 10.58
N ASN A 154 14.65 -8.64 10.73
CA ASN A 154 14.22 -7.48 11.53
C ASN A 154 13.53 -6.41 10.67
N THR A 155 13.23 -6.72 9.42
CA THR A 155 12.58 -5.83 8.46
C THR A 155 11.06 -5.96 8.54
N ALA A 156 10.37 -4.84 8.76
CA ALA A 156 8.90 -4.79 8.76
C ALA A 156 8.37 -4.62 7.34
N CYS A 157 7.25 -5.28 6.97
CA CYS A 157 6.56 -4.93 5.72
C CYS A 157 5.92 -3.55 5.88
N GLU A 158 6.38 -2.59 5.09
CA GLU A 158 5.79 -1.24 5.00
C GLU A 158 4.27 -1.29 4.83
N CYS A 159 3.81 -2.13 3.90
CA CYS A 159 2.41 -2.40 3.64
C CYS A 159 1.60 -2.75 4.90
N CYS A 160 2.13 -3.67 5.72
CA CYS A 160 1.48 -4.15 6.93
C CYS A 160 1.53 -3.11 8.01
N VAL A 161 2.63 -2.36 8.12
CA VAL A 161 2.72 -1.25 9.07
C VAL A 161 1.64 -0.24 8.74
N VAL A 162 1.54 0.23 7.51
CA VAL A 162 0.52 1.22 7.13
C VAL A 162 -0.90 0.69 7.34
N SER A 163 -1.19 -0.54 6.94
CA SER A 163 -2.54 -1.11 7.03
C SER A 163 -2.95 -1.60 8.41
N LYS A 164 -1.99 -2.00 9.27
CA LYS A 164 -2.26 -2.58 10.60
C LYS A 164 -1.80 -1.68 11.75
N MET A 165 -1.25 -0.51 11.47
CA MET A 165 -0.89 0.46 12.51
C MET A 165 -2.14 0.87 13.26
N ALA A 166 -2.26 0.40 14.49
CA ALA A 166 -3.28 0.84 15.41
C ALA A 166 -2.89 2.22 15.95
N LYS A 167 -3.86 3.12 16.09
CA LYS A 167 -3.67 4.36 16.82
C LYS A 167 -3.30 4.00 18.27
N THR A 168 -2.12 4.43 18.72
CA THR A 168 -1.73 4.28 20.12
C THR A 168 -2.81 4.91 21.00
N PRO A 169 -3.29 4.21 22.05
CA PRO A 169 -4.26 4.78 22.97
C PRO A 169 -3.72 6.10 23.52
N THR A 170 -4.47 7.19 23.33
CA THR A 170 -4.13 8.46 23.97
C THR A 170 -4.24 8.27 25.49
N PRO A 171 -3.25 8.70 26.28
CA PRO A 171 -3.34 8.61 27.72
C PRO A 171 -4.61 9.31 28.19
N LYS A 172 -5.44 8.63 28.98
CA LYS A 172 -6.69 9.17 29.54
C LYS A 172 -6.42 10.10 30.73
N THR A 173 -5.38 10.92 30.65
CA THR A 173 -5.03 11.87 31.71
C THR A 173 -5.78 13.17 31.50
N HIS A 174 -6.85 13.37 32.27
CA HIS A 174 -7.52 14.66 32.34
C HIS A 174 -7.09 15.38 33.62
N ASN A 175 -6.05 16.21 33.54
CA ASN A 175 -5.49 16.93 34.70
C ASN A 175 -6.35 18.10 35.19
N ARG A 176 -7.43 18.44 34.48
CA ARG A 176 -8.24 19.62 34.78
C ARG A 176 -9.48 19.22 35.58
N LYS A 177 -9.53 19.64 36.85
CA LYS A 177 -10.75 19.59 37.65
C LYS A 177 -11.63 20.79 37.27
N PHE A 178 -12.89 20.54 36.92
CA PHE A 178 -13.89 21.57 36.63
C PHE A 178 -14.87 21.69 37.79
N LYS A 179 -15.38 22.89 38.05
CA LYS A 179 -16.60 23.06 38.88
C LYS A 179 -17.85 22.86 38.01
N PRO A 180 -19.02 22.54 38.61
CA PRO A 180 -20.27 22.39 37.88
C PRO A 180 -20.56 23.59 36.98
N GLY A 181 -20.79 23.34 35.69
CA GLY A 181 -21.10 24.35 34.69
C GLY A 181 -19.89 25.07 34.07
N GLU A 182 -18.67 24.73 34.45
CA GLU A 182 -17.45 25.33 33.86
C GLU A 182 -17.06 24.69 32.52
N CYS A 183 -17.44 23.43 32.27
CA CYS A 183 -17.06 22.71 31.04
C CYS A 183 -18.23 21.88 30.54
N TRP A 184 -18.73 22.23 29.36
CA TRP A 184 -19.81 21.52 28.68
C TRP A 184 -19.29 20.84 27.42
N ILE A 185 -19.72 19.60 27.20
CA ILE A 185 -19.54 18.86 25.93
C ILE A 185 -20.91 18.76 25.26
N SER A 186 -20.97 19.04 23.96
CA SER A 186 -22.19 19.04 23.18
C SER A 186 -22.08 18.14 21.96
N ASP A 187 -23.17 17.47 21.61
CA ASP A 187 -23.31 16.68 20.38
C ASP A 187 -24.76 16.73 19.88
N THR A 188 -24.95 16.85 18.56
CA THR A 188 -26.27 16.88 17.93
C THR A 188 -26.50 15.62 17.12
N LYS A 189 -27.63 14.96 17.35
CA LYS A 189 -27.99 13.75 16.62
C LYS A 189 -29.27 13.92 15.82
N GLY A 190 -29.24 13.45 14.57
CA GLY A 190 -30.40 13.32 13.69
C GLY A 190 -30.00 13.33 12.22
N PRO A 191 -30.96 13.36 11.29
CA PRO A 191 -32.41 13.33 11.55
C PRO A 191 -32.87 11.95 12.06
N MET A 192 -33.76 11.96 13.05
CA MET A 192 -34.46 10.78 13.55
C MET A 192 -35.55 10.37 12.58
N ARG A 193 -35.78 9.05 12.47
CA ARG A 193 -36.83 8.49 11.62
C ARG A 193 -38.22 8.97 12.03
N THR A 194 -38.47 9.05 13.34
CA THR A 194 -39.74 9.45 13.93
C THR A 194 -39.62 10.87 14.49
N GLN A 195 -40.62 11.70 14.22
CA GLN A 195 -40.72 13.02 14.83
C GLN A 195 -41.09 12.89 16.31
N SER A 196 -40.52 13.75 17.15
CA SER A 196 -40.99 13.91 18.52
C SER A 196 -42.40 14.52 18.54
N VAL A 197 -43.04 14.52 19.72
CA VAL A 197 -44.35 15.19 19.93
C VAL A 197 -44.30 16.67 19.52
N GLY A 198 -43.15 17.34 19.67
CA GLY A 198 -42.94 18.72 19.25
C GLY A 198 -42.59 18.90 17.76
N GLY A 199 -42.66 17.85 16.96
CA GLY A 199 -42.31 17.86 15.53
C GLY A 199 -40.80 17.92 15.25
N CYS A 200 -39.95 17.74 16.25
CA CYS A 200 -38.49 17.78 16.09
C CYS A 200 -37.95 16.47 15.52
N ARG A 201 -36.91 16.57 14.68
CA ARG A 201 -36.19 15.40 14.13
C ARG A 201 -34.75 15.30 14.63
N TYR A 202 -34.28 16.26 15.40
CA TYR A 202 -32.93 16.26 15.95
C TYR A 202 -33.00 16.48 17.45
N TYR A 203 -31.93 16.13 18.15
CA TYR A 203 -31.73 16.58 19.52
C TYR A 203 -30.26 16.88 19.76
N THR A 204 -29.99 17.88 20.59
CA THR A 204 -28.65 18.20 21.09
C THR A 204 -28.55 17.78 22.55
N ILE A 205 -27.50 17.05 22.90
CA ILE A 205 -27.17 16.68 24.28
C ILE A 205 -26.02 17.57 24.74
N TYR A 206 -26.19 18.17 25.92
CA TYR A 206 -25.14 18.86 26.64
C TYR A 206 -24.78 18.09 27.89
N VAL A 207 -23.50 17.86 28.12
CA VAL A 207 -22.97 17.12 29.27
C VAL A 207 -22.02 18.01 30.05
N ASP A 208 -22.31 18.26 31.32
CA ASP A 208 -21.37 18.93 32.23
C ASP A 208 -20.27 17.95 32.61
N VAL A 209 -19.02 18.30 32.32
CA VAL A 209 -17.87 17.41 32.56
C VAL A 209 -17.57 17.23 34.05
N ALA A 210 -17.93 18.21 34.89
CA ALA A 210 -17.67 18.14 36.33
C ALA A 210 -18.60 17.15 37.04
N THR A 211 -19.89 17.15 36.68
CA THR A 211 -20.93 16.37 37.38
C THR A 211 -21.47 15.18 36.57
N GLY A 212 -21.26 15.18 35.25
CA GLY A 212 -21.92 14.24 34.34
C GLY A 212 -23.40 14.56 34.07
N TYR A 213 -23.90 15.70 34.54
CA TYR A 213 -25.28 16.13 34.33
C TYR A 213 -25.58 16.36 32.85
N LYS A 214 -26.76 15.91 32.39
CA LYS A 214 -27.13 15.93 30.97
C LYS A 214 -28.38 16.78 30.74
N VAL A 215 -28.31 17.68 29.77
CA VAL A 215 -29.46 18.42 29.25
C VAL A 215 -29.70 17.98 27.81
N VAL A 216 -30.96 17.68 27.47
CA VAL A 216 -31.34 17.29 26.11
C VAL A 216 -32.32 18.32 25.56
N ARG A 217 -32.02 18.89 24.40
CA ARG A 217 -32.90 19.81 23.67
C ARG A 217 -33.31 19.20 22.35
N PHE A 218 -34.61 19.07 22.11
CA PHE A 218 -35.14 18.66 20.81
C PHE A 218 -35.19 19.85 19.85
N VAL A 219 -34.71 19.65 18.62
CA VAL A 219 -34.59 20.72 17.62
C VAL A 219 -35.11 20.27 16.25
N LYS A 220 -35.68 21.21 15.49
CA LYS A 220 -36.29 20.92 14.18
C LYS A 220 -35.26 20.87 13.05
N SER A 221 -34.18 21.64 13.16
CA SER A 221 -33.06 21.71 12.22
C SER A 221 -31.72 21.74 12.98
N THR A 222 -30.63 21.54 12.25
CA THR A 222 -29.24 21.68 12.70
C THR A 222 -28.59 22.92 12.10
N ASP A 223 -29.37 23.96 11.81
CA ASP A 223 -28.81 25.23 11.38
C ASP A 223 -28.21 25.98 12.59
N GLY A 224 -27.31 26.92 12.31
CA GLY A 224 -26.67 27.74 13.34
C GLY A 224 -27.69 28.55 14.15
N ALA A 225 -28.78 29.02 13.54
CA ALA A 225 -29.82 29.80 14.20
C ALA A 225 -30.50 29.02 15.34
N THR A 226 -30.63 27.70 15.19
CA THR A 226 -31.23 26.85 16.22
C THR A 226 -30.34 26.69 17.46
N GLN A 227 -29.03 26.91 17.34
CA GLN A 227 -28.06 26.98 18.44
C GLN A 227 -27.85 28.40 18.97
N GLU A 228 -28.40 29.43 18.32
CA GLU A 228 -28.40 30.81 18.86
C GLU A 228 -29.45 30.98 19.96
N GLU A 229 -30.50 30.16 19.97
CA GLU A 229 -31.47 30.10 21.08
C GLU A 229 -30.99 29.23 22.25
N ASN A 230 -29.67 29.01 22.38
CA ASN A 230 -29.13 28.05 23.32
C ASN A 230 -29.14 28.61 24.75
N TYR A 231 -30.30 28.48 25.40
CA TYR A 231 -30.55 28.88 26.77
C TYR A 231 -29.65 28.17 27.80
N LEU A 232 -28.87 27.16 27.38
CA LEU A 232 -28.03 26.37 28.28
C LEU A 232 -27.02 27.25 29.02
N LEU A 233 -26.28 28.14 28.34
CA LEU A 233 -25.19 28.87 29.00
C LEU A 233 -25.73 29.85 30.06
N PRO A 234 -26.78 30.66 29.78
CA PRO A 234 -27.43 31.46 30.81
C PRO A 234 -28.04 30.60 31.93
N TRP A 235 -28.76 29.53 31.56
CA TRP A 235 -29.39 28.62 32.52
C TRP A 235 -28.36 27.98 33.45
N SER A 236 -27.26 27.46 32.89
CA SER A 236 -26.16 26.85 33.65
C SER A 236 -25.57 27.84 34.63
N LYS A 237 -25.33 29.09 34.20
CA LYS A 237 -24.80 30.14 35.08
C LYS A 237 -25.76 30.44 36.24
N THR A 238 -27.06 30.47 35.99
CA THR A 238 -28.09 30.66 37.03
C THR A 238 -28.14 29.48 38.01
N GLN A 239 -28.04 28.24 37.54
CA GLN A 239 -28.13 27.05 38.39
C GLN A 239 -26.87 26.82 39.24
N THR A 240 -25.68 27.04 38.67
CA THR A 240 -24.42 26.67 39.34
C THR A 240 -23.68 27.86 39.94
N GLY A 241 -24.05 29.09 39.57
CA GLY A 241 -23.29 30.30 39.89
C GLY A 241 -21.94 30.41 39.16
N ASN A 242 -21.56 29.40 38.37
CA ASN A 242 -20.29 29.36 37.66
C ASN A 242 -20.50 29.72 36.18
N LYS A 243 -19.58 30.51 35.65
CA LYS A 243 -19.52 30.83 34.22
C LYS A 243 -18.93 29.65 33.44
N THR A 244 -19.48 29.37 32.25
CA THR A 244 -18.90 28.41 31.33
C THR A 244 -17.53 28.89 30.87
N LYS A 245 -16.49 28.08 31.09
CA LYS A 245 -15.11 28.37 30.71
C LYS A 245 -14.71 27.64 29.42
N ILE A 246 -15.29 26.46 29.20
CA ILE A 246 -15.01 25.62 28.04
C ILE A 246 -16.33 25.06 27.51
N PHE A 247 -16.53 25.18 26.20
CA PHE A 247 -17.58 24.49 25.47
C PHE A 247 -16.91 23.66 24.38
N ARG A 248 -17.17 22.34 24.33
CA ARG A 248 -16.59 21.40 23.36
C ARG A 248 -17.70 20.83 22.49
N SER A 249 -17.58 21.02 21.19
CA SER A 249 -18.39 20.33 20.17
C SER A 249 -17.48 19.58 19.21
N ASP A 250 -18.07 18.79 18.31
CA ASP A 250 -17.40 18.05 17.24
C ASP A 250 -17.00 18.92 16.03
N GLY A 251 -17.30 20.23 16.07
CA GLY A 251 -17.07 21.15 14.95
C GLY A 251 -18.19 21.17 13.92
N GLY A 252 -19.37 20.60 14.22
CA GLY A 252 -20.56 20.72 13.39
C GLY A 252 -20.90 22.18 13.06
N SER A 253 -21.41 22.41 11.84
CA SER A 253 -21.69 23.75 11.33
C SER A 253 -22.63 24.55 12.24
N GLU A 254 -23.51 23.87 12.98
CA GLU A 254 -24.42 24.47 13.95
C GLU A 254 -23.71 25.17 15.12
N PHE A 255 -22.50 24.75 15.47
CA PHE A 255 -21.70 25.32 16.56
C PHE A 255 -20.63 26.33 16.07
N THR A 256 -20.56 26.56 14.76
CA THR A 256 -19.56 27.46 14.15
C THR A 256 -20.10 28.85 13.82
N SER A 257 -21.37 29.14 14.11
CA SER A 257 -21.96 30.44 13.79
C SER A 257 -21.27 31.59 14.53
N THR A 258 -21.16 32.75 13.87
CA THR A 258 -20.56 33.96 14.46
C THR A 258 -21.32 34.39 15.71
N THR A 259 -22.65 34.26 15.70
CA THR A 259 -23.52 34.62 16.81
C THR A 259 -23.27 33.73 18.03
N PHE A 260 -23.23 32.40 17.87
CA PHE A 260 -22.96 31.47 18.96
C PHE A 260 -21.57 31.70 19.56
N ASN A 261 -20.57 31.93 18.71
CA ASN A 261 -19.23 32.31 19.15
C ASN A 261 -19.20 33.64 19.93
N ASN A 262 -20.05 34.61 19.57
CA ASN A 262 -20.18 35.86 20.31
C ASN A 262 -20.88 35.67 21.66
N GLU A 263 -21.86 34.78 21.77
CA GLU A 263 -22.48 34.43 23.05
C GLU A 263 -21.48 33.76 24.01
N LEU A 264 -20.65 32.85 23.49
CA LEU A 264 -19.56 32.24 24.26
C LEU A 264 -18.55 33.29 24.78
N LYS A 265 -18.37 34.41 24.08
CA LYS A 265 -17.49 35.52 24.48
C LYS A 265 -18.16 36.53 25.43
N ARG A 266 -19.49 36.64 25.40
CA ARG A 266 -20.28 37.61 26.19
C ARG A 266 -20.51 37.17 27.64
N GLY A 267 -20.66 35.85 27.86
CA GLY A 267 -20.68 35.28 29.21
C GLY A 267 -19.40 35.63 29.91
#